data_AF-A0A7G6YYZ9-F1
#
_entry.id   AF-A0A7G6YYZ9-F1
#
_cell.length_a   1.000
_cell.length_b   1.000
_cell.length_c   1.000
_cell.angle_alpha   90.00
_cell.angle_beta   90.00
_cell.angle_gamma   90.00
#
_symmetry.space_group_name_H-M   'P 1'
#
loop_
_entity.id
_entity.type
_entity.pdbx_description
1 polymer ?
#
loop_
_entity_poly.entity_id
_entity_poly.type
_entity_poly.pdbx_seq_one_letter_code
_entity_poly.pdbx_strand_id
1 'polypeptide(L)'
;MSADVTAGSAVVTWSAVLDDLERLALRAGAPTEAPDREVGGADLAALVAWAPPVGLGPLPPSLAERAAGVATTQRAALARVDAARLDARRHLDVVRTVEASHQPERPVYLDATG
;
A
#
# COMPACT_ATOMS: atom_id res chain seq x y z
N MET A 1 -3.54 -42.31 12.18
CA MET A 1 -3.74 -41.74 10.83
C MET A 1 -4.46 -40.39 10.81
N SER A 2 -5.13 -39.95 11.91
CA SER A 2 -5.90 -38.69 11.93
C SER A 2 -5.09 -37.42 12.25
N ALA A 3 -3.98 -37.54 12.98
CA ALA A 3 -3.14 -36.39 13.36
C ALA A 3 -2.36 -35.79 12.17
N ASP A 4 -1.88 -36.66 11.27
CA ASP A 4 -1.08 -36.28 10.11
C ASP A 4 -1.90 -35.51 9.05
N VAL A 5 -3.15 -35.95 8.82
CA VAL A 5 -4.11 -35.24 7.95
C VAL A 5 -4.46 -33.86 8.48
N THR A 6 -4.60 -33.71 9.80
CA THR A 6 -4.93 -32.42 10.43
C THR A 6 -3.76 -31.46 10.31
N ALA A 7 -2.52 -31.92 10.54
CA ALA A 7 -1.31 -31.13 10.34
C ALA A 7 -1.15 -30.69 8.87
N GLY A 8 -1.39 -31.60 7.92
CA GLY A 8 -1.39 -31.28 6.49
C GLY A 8 -2.42 -30.22 6.12
N SER A 9 -3.65 -30.33 6.63
CA SER A 9 -4.71 -29.34 6.39
C SER A 9 -4.38 -27.96 6.99
N ALA A 10 -3.73 -27.92 8.15
CA ALA A 10 -3.29 -26.67 8.77
C ALA A 10 -2.19 -25.99 7.95
N VAL A 11 -1.23 -26.76 7.41
CA VAL A 11 -0.18 -26.23 6.51
C VAL A 11 -0.79 -25.65 5.24
N VAL A 12 -1.73 -26.34 4.60
CA VAL A 12 -2.41 -25.84 3.40
C VAL A 12 -3.17 -24.55 3.68
N THR A 13 -3.92 -24.51 4.79
CA THR A 13 -4.72 -23.34 5.16
C THR A 13 -3.82 -22.13 5.46
N TRP A 14 -2.77 -22.32 6.27
CA TRP A 14 -1.80 -21.25 6.56
C TRP A 14 -1.03 -20.80 5.33
N SER A 15 -0.65 -21.72 4.43
CA SER A 15 0.02 -21.35 3.18
C SER A 15 -0.85 -20.44 2.33
N ALA A 16 -2.14 -20.75 2.17
CA ALA A 16 -3.06 -19.93 1.40
C ALA A 16 -3.22 -18.51 1.98
N VAL A 17 -3.24 -18.40 3.32
CA VAL A 17 -3.26 -17.10 4.01
C VAL A 17 -1.97 -16.32 3.79
N LEU A 18 -0.82 -16.98 3.87
CA LEU A 18 0.48 -16.35 3.61
C LEU A 18 0.61 -15.92 2.14
N ASP A 19 0.12 -16.71 1.18
CA ASP A 19 0.07 -16.35 -0.25
C ASP A 19 -0.76 -15.08 -0.48
N ASP A 20 -1.90 -14.95 0.21
CA ASP A 20 -2.76 -13.78 0.10
C ASP A 20 -2.10 -12.53 0.72
N LEU A 21 -1.51 -12.68 1.91
CA LEU A 21 -0.76 -11.61 2.57
C LEU A 21 0.44 -11.14 1.74
N GLU A 22 1.15 -12.05 1.10
CA GLU A 22 2.27 -11.75 0.21
C GLU A 22 1.81 -10.97 -1.02
N ARG A 23 0.70 -11.40 -1.67
CA ARG A 23 0.08 -10.66 -2.77
C ARG A 23 -0.32 -9.25 -2.37
N LEU A 24 -0.96 -9.09 -1.20
CA LEU A 24 -1.40 -7.78 -0.69
C LEU A 24 -0.19 -6.88 -0.38
N ALA A 25 0.86 -7.41 0.23
CA ALA A 25 2.07 -6.66 0.53
C ALA A 25 2.78 -6.17 -0.74
N LEU A 26 2.84 -7.01 -1.78
CA LEU A 26 3.41 -6.64 -3.09
C LEU A 26 2.59 -5.55 -3.77
N ARG A 27 1.24 -5.64 -3.75
CA ARG A 27 0.35 -4.61 -4.32
C ARG A 27 0.50 -3.28 -3.60
N ALA A 28 0.55 -3.29 -2.27
CA ALA A 28 0.70 -2.10 -1.44
C ALA A 28 2.08 -1.43 -1.61
N GLY A 29 3.13 -2.23 -1.80
CA GLY A 29 4.50 -1.75 -1.93
C GLY A 29 4.95 -1.39 -3.34
N ALA A 30 4.10 -1.57 -4.37
CA ALA A 30 4.47 -1.30 -5.75
C ALA A 30 4.72 0.22 -5.96
N PRO A 31 5.84 0.60 -6.62
CA PRO A 31 6.19 2.00 -6.81
C PRO A 31 5.11 2.77 -7.58
N THR A 32 4.83 3.99 -7.14
CA THR A 32 3.86 4.91 -7.76
C THR A 32 4.43 5.63 -8.98
N GLU A 33 5.71 5.45 -9.30
CA GLU A 33 6.47 6.23 -10.31
C GLU A 33 6.03 6.03 -11.77
N ALA A 34 5.10 5.12 -12.06
CA ALA A 34 4.49 5.07 -13.38
C ALA A 34 3.46 6.21 -13.50
N PRO A 35 3.65 7.19 -14.40
CA PRO A 35 2.83 8.40 -14.48
C PRO A 35 1.34 8.12 -14.74
N ASP A 36 1.01 6.92 -15.25
CA ASP A 36 -0.35 6.46 -15.53
C ASP A 36 -0.80 5.31 -14.61
N ARG A 37 -0.05 4.98 -13.56
CA ARG A 37 -0.45 3.92 -12.62
C ARG A 37 -1.52 4.47 -11.68
N GLU A 38 -2.75 4.37 -12.13
CA GLU A 38 -3.87 4.29 -11.22
C GLU A 38 -3.66 3.06 -10.33
N VAL A 39 -3.66 3.24 -9.01
CA VAL A 39 -3.98 2.11 -8.13
C VAL A 39 -5.41 1.73 -8.51
N GLY A 40 -5.55 0.69 -9.32
CA GLY A 40 -6.85 0.30 -9.84
C GLY A 40 -7.81 0.11 -8.66
N GLY A 41 -9.04 0.62 -8.77
CA GLY A 41 -10.00 0.58 -7.67
C GLY A 41 -10.22 -0.83 -7.08
N ALA A 42 -9.98 -1.87 -7.89
CA ALA A 42 -9.98 -3.27 -7.46
C ALA A 42 -8.86 -3.62 -6.46
N ASP A 43 -7.63 -3.08 -6.63
CA ASP A 43 -6.53 -3.32 -5.71
C ASP A 43 -6.79 -2.65 -4.35
N LEU A 44 -7.31 -1.42 -4.38
CA LEU A 44 -7.74 -0.69 -3.19
C LEU A 44 -8.90 -1.40 -2.47
N ALA A 45 -9.91 -1.87 -3.21
CA ALA A 45 -11.01 -2.62 -2.65
C ALA A 45 -10.53 -3.93 -1.99
N ALA A 46 -9.59 -4.65 -2.61
CA ALA A 46 -9.02 -5.87 -2.04
C ALA A 46 -8.24 -5.61 -0.75
N LEU A 47 -7.47 -4.51 -0.68
CA LEU A 47 -6.75 -4.10 0.52
C LEU A 47 -7.70 -3.71 1.66
N VAL A 48 -8.79 -2.98 1.35
CA VAL A 48 -9.79 -2.55 2.33
C VAL A 48 -10.66 -3.71 2.82
N ALA A 49 -10.95 -4.69 1.95
CA ALA A 49 -11.77 -5.84 2.28
C ALA A 49 -11.03 -6.93 3.08
N TRP A 50 -9.69 -6.86 3.16
CA TRP A 50 -8.92 -7.87 3.88
C TRP A 50 -9.24 -7.84 5.37
N ALA A 51 -9.57 -9.00 5.91
CA ALA A 51 -9.78 -9.21 7.33
C ALA A 51 -8.92 -10.38 7.83
N PRO A 52 -8.39 -10.32 9.06
CA PRO A 52 -7.63 -11.42 9.62
C PRO A 52 -8.46 -12.71 9.65
N PRO A 53 -7.98 -13.81 9.07
CA PRO A 53 -8.67 -15.10 9.14
C PRO A 53 -8.73 -15.60 10.59
N VAL A 54 -9.90 -16.09 10.99
CA VAL A 54 -10.17 -16.64 12.33
C VAL A 54 -10.07 -18.16 12.33
N GLY A 55 -9.78 -18.76 13.48
CA GLY A 55 -9.83 -20.22 13.65
C GLY A 55 -8.72 -21.02 12.95
N LEU A 56 -7.63 -20.37 12.51
CA LEU A 56 -6.51 -21.03 11.84
C LEU A 56 -5.67 -21.95 12.74
N GLY A 57 -5.84 -21.84 14.06
CA GLY A 57 -4.96 -22.51 15.02
C GLY A 57 -3.54 -21.94 15.02
N PRO A 58 -2.57 -22.62 15.66
CA PRO A 58 -1.19 -22.17 15.70
C PRO A 58 -0.53 -22.26 14.31
N LEU A 59 0.41 -21.36 14.03
CA LEU A 59 1.23 -21.41 12.83
C LEU A 59 2.12 -22.68 12.83
N PRO A 60 2.07 -23.51 11.78
CA PRO A 60 2.97 -24.66 11.65
C PRO A 60 4.45 -24.23 11.65
N PRO A 61 5.34 -24.90 12.40
CA PRO A 61 6.76 -24.51 12.50
C PRO A 61 7.48 -24.45 11.15
N SER A 62 7.09 -25.28 10.18
CA SER A 62 7.64 -25.29 8.82
C SER A 62 7.36 -24.00 8.04
N LEU A 63 6.37 -23.20 8.46
CA LEU A 63 5.98 -21.95 7.81
C LEU A 63 6.51 -20.70 8.55
N ALA A 64 7.22 -20.87 9.67
CA ALA A 64 7.66 -19.76 10.51
C ALA A 64 8.58 -18.78 9.76
N GLU A 65 9.57 -19.30 9.03
CA GLU A 65 10.50 -18.49 8.24
C GLU A 65 9.75 -17.70 7.15
N ARG A 66 8.81 -18.36 6.46
CA ARG A 66 7.99 -17.72 5.43
C ARG A 66 7.13 -16.60 6.01
N ALA A 67 6.47 -16.84 7.14
CA ALA A 67 5.68 -15.81 7.83
C ALA A 67 6.53 -14.59 8.22
N ALA A 68 7.77 -14.81 8.69
CA ALA A 68 8.71 -13.73 8.97
C ALA A 68 9.13 -12.95 7.71
N GLY A 69 9.31 -13.64 6.58
CA GLY A 69 9.52 -13.02 5.27
C GLY A 69 8.36 -12.11 4.86
N VAL A 70 7.12 -12.61 4.94
CA VAL A 70 5.90 -11.84 4.64
C VAL A 70 5.82 -10.59 5.53
N ALA A 71 6.04 -10.72 6.84
CA ALA A 71 6.03 -9.59 7.78
C ALA A 71 7.12 -8.55 7.47
N THR A 72 8.26 -8.98 6.92
CA THR A 72 9.33 -8.07 6.48
C THR A 72 8.91 -7.29 5.24
N THR A 73 8.33 -7.97 4.24
CA THR A 73 7.80 -7.34 3.03
C THR A 73 6.70 -6.33 3.35
N GLN A 74 5.80 -6.65 4.29
CA GLN A 74 4.75 -5.75 4.75
C GLN A 74 5.32 -4.48 5.39
N ARG A 75 6.33 -4.61 6.26
CA ARG A 75 7.00 -3.44 6.87
C ARG A 75 7.68 -2.56 5.82
N ALA A 76 8.29 -3.18 4.80
CA ALA A 76 8.87 -2.43 3.69
C ALA A 76 7.81 -1.68 2.87
N ALA A 77 6.65 -2.30 2.63
CA ALA A 77 5.53 -1.65 1.96
C ALA A 77 5.00 -0.45 2.76
N LEU A 78 4.83 -0.59 4.08
CA LEU A 78 4.42 0.51 4.97
C LEU A 78 5.40 1.69 4.90
N ALA A 79 6.71 1.41 4.99
CA ALA A 79 7.72 2.46 4.91
C ALA A 79 7.66 3.24 3.59
N ARG A 80 7.39 2.57 2.47
CA ARG A 80 7.22 3.24 1.16
C ARG A 80 5.97 4.09 1.11
N VAL A 81 4.84 3.59 1.60
CA VAL A 81 3.57 4.35 1.65
C VAL A 81 3.73 5.61 2.52
N ASP A 82 4.40 5.50 3.65
CA ASP A 82 4.68 6.65 4.52
C ASP A 82 5.60 7.67 3.85
N ALA A 83 6.65 7.23 3.15
CA ALA A 83 7.52 8.12 2.38
C ALA A 83 6.73 8.86 1.28
N ALA A 84 5.94 8.14 0.49
CA ALA A 84 5.11 8.72 -0.56
C ALA A 84 4.09 9.74 0.02
N ARG A 85 3.50 9.44 1.19
CA ARG A 85 2.61 10.36 1.90
C ARG A 85 3.32 11.65 2.32
N LEU A 86 4.55 11.56 2.81
CA LEU A 86 5.34 12.72 3.21
C LEU A 86 5.71 13.59 1.99
N ASP A 87 6.11 12.96 0.89
CA ASP A 87 6.44 13.67 -0.35
C ASP A 87 5.22 14.37 -0.95
N ALA A 88 4.06 13.71 -0.99
CA ALA A 88 2.81 14.30 -1.46
C ALA A 88 2.41 15.53 -0.62
N ARG A 89 2.58 15.46 0.70
CA ARG A 89 2.33 16.62 1.60
C ARG A 89 3.25 17.78 1.29
N ARG A 90 4.55 17.51 1.12
CA ARG A 90 5.53 18.54 0.76
C ARG A 90 5.17 19.20 -0.57
N HIS A 91 4.75 18.42 -1.57
CA HIS A 91 4.32 18.96 -2.86
C HIS A 91 3.09 19.86 -2.72
N LEU A 92 2.08 19.44 -1.95
CA LEU A 92 0.89 20.27 -1.68
C LEU A 92 1.22 21.56 -0.94
N ASP A 93 2.18 21.53 -0.01
CA ASP A 93 2.62 22.74 0.71
C ASP A 93 3.29 23.74 -0.24
N VAL A 94 4.09 23.26 -1.20
CA VAL A 94 4.67 24.11 -2.25
C VAL A 94 3.58 24.73 -3.13
N VAL A 95 2.61 23.92 -3.59
CA VAL A 95 1.48 24.43 -4.42
C VAL A 95 0.71 25.50 -3.67
N ARG A 96 0.36 25.26 -2.39
CA ARG A 96 -0.34 26.23 -1.55
C ARG A 96 0.46 27.51 -1.32
N THR A 97 1.78 27.40 -1.15
CA THR A 97 2.66 28.57 -1.01
C THR A 97 2.68 29.41 -2.28
N VAL A 98 2.76 28.75 -3.45
CA VAL A 98 2.70 29.43 -4.75
C VAL A 98 1.35 30.13 -4.92
N GLU A 99 0.24 29.45 -4.66
CA GLU A 99 -1.11 30.04 -4.71
C GLU A 99 -1.26 31.24 -3.75
N ALA A 100 -0.76 31.14 -2.52
CA ALA A 100 -0.80 32.24 -1.55
C ALA A 100 0.08 33.43 -1.95
N SER A 101 1.20 33.18 -2.61
CA SER A 101 2.09 34.23 -3.15
C SER A 101 1.55 34.90 -4.42
N HIS A 102 0.61 34.26 -5.13
CA HIS A 102 -0.19 34.87 -6.19
C HIS A 102 -1.29 35.78 -5.63
N GLN A 103 -0.93 36.68 -4.71
CA GLN A 103 -1.74 37.87 -4.45
C GLN A 103 -1.88 38.59 -5.80
N PRO A 104 -3.09 38.84 -6.33
CA PRO A 104 -3.23 39.42 -7.65
C PRO A 104 -2.61 40.81 -7.62
N GLU A 105 -1.40 40.95 -8.18
CA GLU A 105 -0.94 42.23 -8.68
C GLU A 105 -1.99 42.66 -9.69
N ARG A 106 -2.76 43.66 -9.28
CA ARG A 106 -3.89 44.25 -9.99
C ARG A 106 -3.59 44.23 -11.49
N PRO A 107 -4.37 43.52 -12.33
CA PRO A 107 -4.07 43.42 -13.75
C PRO A 107 -4.01 44.83 -14.34
N VAL A 108 -2.82 45.24 -14.76
CA VAL A 108 -2.59 46.49 -15.47
C VAL A 108 -3.01 46.24 -16.91
N TYR A 109 -4.21 46.67 -17.26
CA TYR A 109 -4.64 46.72 -18.65
C TYR A 109 -3.84 47.84 -19.33
N LEU A 110 -2.83 47.45 -20.11
CA LEU A 110 -2.16 48.33 -21.05
C LEU A 110 -3.13 48.55 -22.22
N ASP A 111 -3.83 49.68 -22.24
CA ASP A 111 -4.61 50.09 -23.40
C ASP A 111 -3.63 50.51 -24.50
N ALA A 112 -3.39 49.59 -25.44
CA ALA A 112 -2.62 49.85 -26.64
C ALA A 112 -3.52 50.57 -27.66
N THR A 113 -3.84 51.83 -27.38
CA THR A 113 -4.39 52.77 -28.37
C THR A 113 -3.30 53.75 -28.79
N GLY A 114 -2.67 53.42 -29.92
CA GLY A 114 -1.83 54.32 -30.71
C GLY A 114 -2.40 54.43 -32.11
#